data_AF-A0A7R9R456-F1
#
_entry.id   AF-A0A7R9R456-F1
#
_cell.length_a   1.000
_cell.length_b   1.000
_cell.length_c   1.000
_cell.angle_alpha   90.00
_cell.angle_beta   90.00
_cell.angle_gamma   90.00
#
_symmetry.space_group_name_H-M   'P 1'
#
loop_
_entity.id
_entity.type
_entity.pdbx_description
1 polymer ?
#
loop_
_entity_poly.entity_id
_entity_poly.type
_entity_poly.pdbx_seq_one_letter_code
_entity_poly.pdbx_strand_id
1 'polypeptide(L)' 'MDTIRLGIILVVIGFSVVLLGSLQGAESSTSVGGMVMIGPIPIIFGSSPLITLGVAIVGLVMMILYIFSVRQER' A
#
# COMPACT_ATOMS: atom_id res chain seq x y z
N MET A 1 -32.58 6.96 7.42
CA MET A 1 -32.00 6.11 8.49
C MET A 1 -31.36 4.85 7.90
N ASP A 2 -31.88 4.35 6.78
CA ASP A 2 -31.38 3.13 6.12
C ASP A 2 -29.97 3.27 5.54
N THR A 3 -29.63 4.40 4.94
CA THR A 3 -28.28 4.64 4.37
C THR A 3 -27.19 4.65 5.44
N ILE A 4 -27.47 5.20 6.62
CA ILE A 4 -26.52 5.22 7.75
C ILE A 4 -26.29 3.79 8.26
N ARG A 5 -27.36 3.01 8.38
CA ARG A 5 -27.26 1.59 8.77
C ARG A 5 -26.45 0.78 7.76
N LEU A 6 -26.67 1.01 6.46
CA LEU A 6 -25.91 0.37 5.40
C LEU A 6 -24.43 0.75 5.46
N GLY A 7 -24.12 2.03 5.68
CA GLY A 7 -22.75 2.53 5.82
C GLY A 7 -22.02 1.90 7.01
N ILE A 8 -22.68 1.80 8.17
CA ILE A 8 -22.10 1.14 9.36
C ILE A 8 -21.78 -0.33 9.07
N ILE A 9 -22.70 -1.06 8.43
CA ILE A 9 -22.48 -2.47 8.05
C ILE A 9 -21.26 -2.59 7.12
N LEU A 10 -21.15 -1.70 6.13
CA LEU A 10 -20.03 -1.69 5.18
C LEU A 10 -18.68 -1.44 5.87
N VAL A 11 -18.64 -0.47 6.79
CA VAL A 11 -17.43 -0.17 7.58
C VAL A 11 -17.04 -1.35 8.46
N VAL A 12 -18.00 -1.98 9.13
CA VAL A 12 -17.73 -3.15 9.99
C VAL A 12 -17.18 -4.31 9.16
N ILE A 13 -17.79 -4.61 8.01
CA ILE A 13 -17.31 -5.68 7.11
C ILE A 13 -15.89 -5.37 6.63
N GLY A 14 -15.64 -4.13 6.15
CA GLY A 14 -14.32 -3.72 5.68
C GLY A 14 -13.26 -3.82 6.78
N PHE A 15 -13.58 -3.37 7.99
CA PHE A 15 -12.69 -3.46 9.14
C PHE A 15 -12.42 -4.92 9.54
N SER A 16 -13.43 -5.78 9.57
CA SER A 16 -13.27 -7.21 9.88
C SER A 16 -12.34 -7.92 8.89
N VAL A 17 -12.42 -7.61 7.60
CA VAL A 17 -11.52 -8.18 6.58
C VAL A 17 -10.07 -7.75 6.82
N VAL A 18 -9.84 -6.46 7.07
CA VAL A 18 -8.49 -5.95 7.37
C VAL A 18 -7.93 -6.58 8.64
N LEU A 19 -8.76 -6.69 9.69
CA LEU A 19 -8.37 -7.28 10.97
C LEU A 19 -7.97 -8.75 10.82
N LEU A 20 -8.79 -9.56 10.13
CA LEU A 20 -8.50 -10.97 9.88
C LEU A 20 -7.26 -11.18 9.00
N GLY A 21 -7.02 -10.29 8.04
CA GLY A 21 -5.79 -10.30 7.24
C GLY A 21 -4.55 -9.97 8.08
N SER A 22 -4.67 -9.02 9.01
CA SER A 22 -3.56 -8.60 9.87
C SER A 22 -3.15 -9.68 10.89
N LEU A 23 -4.11 -10.41 11.45
CA LEU A 23 -3.86 -11.48 12.43
C LEU A 23 -3.16 -12.69 11.80
N GLN A 24 -3.49 -13.04 10.56
CA GLN A 24 -2.82 -14.13 9.84
C GLN A 24 -1.35 -13.82 9.52
N GLY A 25 -0.98 -12.55 9.44
CA GLY A 25 0.41 -12.13 9.21
C GLY A 25 1.32 -12.21 10.44
N ALA A 26 0.77 -12.37 11.66
CA ALA A 26 1.51 -12.20 12.91
C ALA A 26 2.46 -13.35 13.27
N GLU A 27 2.25 -14.57 12.77
CA GLU A 27 3.04 -15.75 13.16
C GLU A 27 4.12 -16.15 12.15
N SER A 28 4.09 -15.59 10.94
CA SER A 28 5.10 -15.88 9.92
C SER A 28 6.26 -14.89 10.02
N SER A 29 7.48 -15.32 9.67
CA SER A 29 8.63 -14.44 9.44
C SER A 29 8.36 -13.54 8.24
N THR A 30 7.44 -12.58 8.41
CA THR A 30 7.00 -11.67 7.36
C THR A 30 8.17 -10.83 6.94
N SER A 31 8.56 -10.99 5.68
CA SER A 31 9.52 -10.09 5.08
C SER A 31 8.84 -8.75 4.82
N VAL A 32 9.36 -7.69 5.44
CA VAL A 32 8.80 -6.34 5.38
C VAL A 32 9.65 -5.52 4.42
N GLY A 33 9.00 -4.67 3.62
CA GLY A 33 9.68 -3.67 2.82
C GLY A 33 8.77 -2.48 2.58
N GLY A 34 9.40 -1.38 2.18
CA GLY A 34 8.72 -0.11 1.96
C GLY A 34 9.60 0.84 1.15
N MET A 35 9.00 1.95 0.74
CA MET A 35 9.71 3.00 0.05
C MET A 35 9.37 4.37 0.62
N VAL A 36 10.29 5.30 0.53
CA VAL A 36 10.06 6.73 0.78
C VAL A 36 10.29 7.48 -0.53
N MET A 37 9.28 8.22 -0.97
CA MET A 37 9.39 9.08 -2.16
C MET A 37 9.97 10.44 -1.75
N ILE A 38 11.13 10.81 -2.28
CA ILE A 38 11.68 12.17 -2.19
C ILE A 38 11.50 12.83 -3.55
N GLY A 39 10.37 13.52 -3.73
CA GLY A 39 9.92 13.93 -5.07
C GLY A 39 9.65 12.70 -5.96
N PRO A 40 10.08 12.69 -7.23
CA PRO A 40 9.90 11.53 -8.11
C PRO A 40 10.81 10.34 -7.78
N ILE A 41 11.78 10.48 -6.85
CA ILE A 41 12.81 9.47 -6.59
C ILE A 41 12.37 8.54 -5.45
N PRO A 42 12.07 7.25 -5.71
CA PRO A 42 11.80 6.27 -4.67
C PRO A 42 13.09 5.79 -3.99
N ILE A 43 13.16 5.88 -2.66
CA ILE A 43 14.19 5.23 -1.84
C ILE A 43 13.58 3.94 -1.29
N ILE A 44 14.12 2.79 -1.68
CA ILE A 44 13.53 1.46 -1.42
C ILE A 44 14.30 0.74 -0.31
N PHE A 45 13.58 0.08 0.58
CA PHE A 45 14.13 -0.77 1.64
C PHE A 45 13.31 -2.06 1.76
N GLY A 46 13.97 -3.17 2.08
CA GLY A 46 13.30 -4.44 2.29
C GLY A 46 14.17 -5.43 3.05
N SER A 47 13.54 -6.29 3.83
CA SER A 47 14.20 -7.29 4.68
C SER A 47 14.65 -8.54 3.90
N SER A 48 14.26 -8.66 2.63
CA SER A 48 14.61 -9.78 1.74
C SER A 48 14.69 -9.29 0.30
N PRO A 49 15.62 -9.80 -0.53
CA PRO A 49 15.75 -9.42 -1.94
C PRO A 49 14.42 -9.49 -2.72
N LEU A 50 13.58 -10.48 -2.41
CA LEU A 50 12.30 -10.67 -3.07
C LEU A 50 11.31 -9.52 -2.77
N ILE A 51 11.21 -9.12 -1.50
CA ILE A 51 10.35 -7.98 -1.10
C ILE A 51 10.93 -6.67 -1.59
N THR A 52 12.25 -6.48 -1.51
CA THR A 52 12.92 -5.29 -2.06
C THR A 52 12.64 -5.13 -3.55
N LEU A 53 12.67 -6.22 -4.32
CA LEU A 53 12.31 -6.20 -5.75
C LEU A 53 10.82 -5.82 -5.94
N GLY A 54 9.92 -6.42 -5.16
CA GLY A 54 8.49 -6.08 -5.22
C GLY A 54 8.22 -4.60 -4.95
N VAL A 55 8.84 -4.06 -3.90
CA VAL A 55 8.74 -2.63 -3.55
C VAL A 55 9.40 -1.75 -4.61
N ALA A 56 10.50 -2.19 -5.23
CA ALA A 56 11.13 -1.45 -6.31
C ALA A 56 10.23 -1.33 -7.54
N ILE A 57 9.51 -2.39 -7.91
CA ILE A 57 8.53 -2.36 -9.01
C ILE A 57 7.41 -1.37 -8.68
N VAL A 58 6.87 -1.41 -7.47
CA VAL A 58 5.83 -0.47 -7.01
C VAL A 58 6.36 0.98 -7.06
N GLY A 59 7.59 1.21 -6.60
CA GLY A 59 8.22 2.53 -6.63
C GLY A 59 8.48 3.06 -8.04
N LEU A 60 8.86 2.19 -8.97
CA LEU A 60 9.01 2.55 -10.38
C LEU A 60 7.66 2.99 -10.97
N VAL A 61 6.59 2.24 -10.72
CA VAL A 61 5.24 2.60 -11.18
C VAL A 61 4.82 3.95 -10.60
N MET A 62 5.04 4.17 -9.31
CA MET A 62 4.72 5.44 -8.65
C MET A 62 5.55 6.62 -9.19
N MET A 63 6.83 6.41 -9.46
CA MET A 63 7.70 7.42 -10.11
C MET A 63 7.14 7.80 -11.48
N ILE A 64 6.76 6.82 -12.31
CA ILE A 64 6.20 7.06 -13.64
C ILE A 64 4.90 7.87 -13.51
N LEU A 65 3.97 7.44 -12.65
CA LEU A 65 2.71 8.14 -12.41
C LEU A 65 2.95 9.57 -11.93
N TYR A 66 3.88 9.79 -11.00
CA TYR A 66 4.24 11.12 -10.51
C TYR A 66 4.74 12.01 -11.65
N ILE A 67 5.67 11.53 -12.47
CA ILE A 67 6.21 12.28 -13.61
C ILE A 67 5.11 12.64 -14.61
N PHE A 68 4.21 11.70 -14.93
CA PHE A 68 3.08 11.97 -15.83
C PHE A 68 2.09 12.97 -15.24
N SER A 69 1.76 12.85 -13.95
CA SER A 69 0.86 13.78 -13.25
C SER A 69 1.42 15.20 -13.26
N VAL A 70 2.71 15.37 -12.91
CA VAL A 70 3.38 16.68 -12.91
C VAL A 70 3.47 17.28 -14.30
N ARG A 71 3.57 16.46 -15.35
CA ARG A 71 3.55 16.94 -16.75
C ARG A 71 2.18 17.34 -17.25
N GLN A 72 1.10 16.81 -16.68
CA GLN A 72 -0.27 17.15 -17.06
C GLN A 72 -0.71 18.51 -16.47
N GLU A 73 -0.18 18.85 -15.30
CA GLU A 73 -0.49 20.11 -14.61
C GLU A 73 0.34 21.32 -15.09
N ARG A 74 1.21 21.13 -16.07
CA ARG A 74 2.01 22.17 -16.73
C ARG A 74 1.58 22.38 -18.17
#